data_AF-A0A1V2L8R0-F1
#
_entry.id   AF-A0A1V2L8R0-F1
#
_cell.length_a   1.000
_cell.length_b   1.000
_cell.length_c   1.000
_cell.angle_alpha   90.00
_cell.angle_beta   90.00
_cell.angle_gamma   90.00
#
_symmetry.space_group_name_H-M   'P 1'
#
loop_
_entity.id
_entity.type
_entity.pdbx_description
1 polymer ?
#
loop_
_entity_poly.entity_id
_entity_poly.type
_entity_poly.pdbx_seq_one_letter_code
_entity_poly.pdbx_strand_id
1 'polypeptide(L)'
;MSRFIPEGKSDLKALQANENKASSKFHEEEEEKEALSLYEQMKLNHMQKEQEYQEKVKARNQPHKIDEREHAYYEGLRFKEQEKESLRKRELEQGVEEFEKTKAETPVEKESIDITELALPSTKITRKKLTKKPIMAKQRDNSSSPTNSEPSKDTQKEKPVTNALISGYSSESDSE
;
A
#
# COMPACT_ATOMS: atom_id res chain seq x y z
N MET A 1 -49.75 39.62 -39.76
CA MET A 1 -50.03 38.23 -39.34
C MET A 1 -49.64 38.09 -37.88
N SER A 2 -50.63 38.04 -36.98
CA SER A 2 -50.42 37.90 -35.53
C SER A 2 -50.10 36.44 -35.20
N ARG A 3 -48.95 36.18 -34.57
CA ARG A 3 -48.58 34.85 -34.08
C ARG A 3 -49.15 34.70 -32.67
N PHE A 4 -50.39 34.19 -32.59
CA PHE A 4 -51.01 33.82 -31.34
C PHE A 4 -50.27 32.60 -30.75
N ILE A 5 -49.60 32.76 -29.61
CA ILE A 5 -49.00 31.65 -28.86
C ILE A 5 -50.10 31.15 -27.91
N PRO A 6 -50.54 29.87 -28.01
CA PRO A 6 -51.56 29.36 -27.12
C PRO A 6 -51.01 29.32 -25.70
N GLU A 7 -51.54 30.18 -24.84
CA GLU A 7 -51.20 30.20 -23.43
C GLU A 7 -51.57 28.85 -22.80
N GLY A 8 -50.59 28.22 -22.14
CA GLY A 8 -50.83 27.00 -21.34
C GLY A 8 -49.89 25.82 -21.56
N LYS A 9 -49.02 25.80 -22.58
CA LYS A 9 -48.04 24.70 -22.77
C LYS A 9 -46.58 25.09 -22.62
N SER A 10 -46.20 26.33 -22.93
CA SER A 10 -44.83 26.84 -22.72
C SER A 10 -44.55 27.12 -21.23
N ASP A 11 -45.60 27.39 -20.46
CA ASP A 11 -45.47 27.82 -19.07
C ASP A 11 -45.29 26.65 -18.10
N LEU A 12 -45.76 25.45 -18.44
CA LEU A 12 -45.72 24.30 -17.55
C LEU A 12 -44.29 23.79 -17.32
N LYS A 13 -43.45 23.83 -18.37
CA LYS A 13 -42.02 23.48 -18.26
C LYS A 13 -41.22 24.55 -17.54
N ALA A 14 -41.57 25.83 -17.72
CA ALA A 14 -40.93 26.94 -17.02
C ALA A 14 -41.30 26.93 -15.52
N LEU A 15 -42.55 26.61 -15.21
CA LEU A 15 -43.07 26.47 -13.86
C LEU A 15 -42.42 25.27 -13.15
N GLN A 16 -42.34 24.10 -13.80
CA GLN A 16 -41.63 22.94 -13.26
C GLN A 16 -40.13 23.21 -13.07
N ALA A 17 -39.48 23.95 -13.98
CA ALA A 17 -38.08 24.35 -13.81
C ALA A 17 -37.87 25.33 -12.66
N ASN A 18 -38.84 26.21 -12.40
CA ASN A 18 -38.80 27.12 -11.26
C ASN A 18 -39.10 26.41 -9.94
N GLU A 19 -40.05 25.47 -9.92
CA GLU A 19 -40.32 24.62 -8.76
C GLU A 19 -39.11 23.75 -8.40
N ASN A 20 -38.45 23.13 -9.39
CA ASN A 20 -37.23 22.35 -9.17
C ASN A 20 -36.06 23.22 -8.65
N LYS A 21 -35.96 24.46 -9.12
CA LYS A 21 -34.95 25.41 -8.60
C LYS A 21 -35.28 25.87 -7.19
N ALA A 22 -36.55 26.08 -6.88
CA ALA A 22 -37.00 26.46 -5.55
C ALA A 22 -36.82 25.30 -4.55
N SER A 23 -37.08 24.06 -4.97
CA SER A 23 -36.86 22.87 -4.13
C SER A 23 -35.37 22.58 -3.92
N SER A 24 -34.52 22.74 -4.96
CA SER A 24 -33.06 22.62 -4.80
C SER A 24 -32.51 23.64 -3.81
N LYS A 25 -32.95 24.90 -3.91
CA LYS A 25 -32.54 25.96 -2.98
C LYS A 25 -33.05 25.72 -1.56
N PHE A 26 -34.28 25.23 -1.41
CA PHE A 26 -34.82 24.89 -0.11
C PHE A 26 -34.05 23.73 0.53
N HIS A 27 -33.65 22.74 -0.25
CA HIS A 27 -32.84 21.63 0.22
C HIS A 27 -31.42 22.10 0.62
N GLU A 28 -30.79 22.93 -0.20
CA GLU A 28 -29.50 23.58 0.14
C GLU A 28 -29.62 24.43 1.42
N GLU A 29 -30.70 25.20 1.58
CA GLU A 29 -30.96 26.00 2.79
C GLU A 29 -31.31 25.14 4.03
N GLU A 30 -31.88 23.96 3.85
CA GLU A 30 -32.19 23.01 4.91
C GLU A 30 -30.92 22.28 5.36
N GLU A 31 -30.06 21.89 4.42
CA GLU A 31 -28.70 21.39 4.69
C GLU A 31 -27.82 22.47 5.36
N GLU A 32 -27.97 23.74 4.99
CA GLU A 32 -27.31 24.88 5.67
C GLU A 32 -27.88 25.16 7.07
N LYS A 33 -29.15 24.84 7.35
CA LYS A 33 -29.77 24.99 8.69
C LYS A 33 -29.50 23.80 9.60
N GLU A 34 -29.17 22.65 9.05
CA GLU A 34 -28.49 21.54 9.74
C GLU A 34 -26.99 21.81 9.93
N ALA A 35 -26.57 23.09 9.83
CA ALA A 35 -25.21 23.52 10.16
C ALA A 35 -24.80 23.02 11.55
N LEU A 36 -23.79 22.16 11.54
CA LEU A 36 -23.03 21.73 12.71
C LEU A 36 -22.74 22.93 13.62
N SER A 37 -22.87 22.73 14.93
CA SER A 37 -22.55 23.78 15.90
C SER A 37 -21.12 24.29 15.65
N LEU A 38 -20.86 25.59 15.87
CA LEU A 38 -19.52 26.18 15.66
C LEU A 38 -18.43 25.35 16.35
N TYR A 39 -18.73 24.79 17.53
CA TYR A 39 -17.84 23.88 18.25
C TYR A 39 -17.53 22.60 17.46
N GLU A 40 -18.55 21.99 16.84
CA GLU A 40 -18.39 20.81 16.01
C GLU A 40 -17.63 21.13 14.73
N GLN A 41 -17.88 22.28 14.11
CA GLN A 41 -17.14 22.76 12.95
C GLN A 41 -15.65 22.96 13.27
N MET A 42 -15.34 23.57 14.43
CA MET A 42 -13.96 23.74 14.89
C MET A 42 -13.30 22.40 15.19
N LYS A 43 -14.01 21.46 15.82
CA LYS A 43 -13.53 20.11 16.11
C LYS A 43 -13.22 19.35 14.82
N LEU A 44 -14.08 19.44 13.81
CA LEU A 44 -13.84 18.83 12.50
C LEU A 44 -12.64 19.45 11.79
N ASN A 45 -12.52 20.78 11.79
CA ASN A 45 -11.38 21.47 11.19
C ASN A 45 -10.06 21.10 11.88
N HIS A 46 -10.07 20.98 13.21
CA HIS A 46 -8.91 20.54 13.98
C HIS A 46 -8.51 19.11 13.60
N MET A 47 -9.48 18.19 13.56
CA MET A 47 -9.26 16.80 13.18
C MET A 47 -8.70 16.67 11.75
N GLN A 48 -9.26 17.42 10.81
CA GLN A 48 -8.77 17.46 9.42
C GLN A 48 -7.32 17.94 9.35
N LYS A 49 -6.99 19.05 10.03
CA LYS A 49 -5.62 19.57 10.08
C LYS A 49 -4.64 18.61 10.74
N GLU A 50 -5.07 17.91 11.79
CA GLU A 50 -4.26 16.88 12.43
C GLU A 50 -4.00 15.71 11.48
N GLN A 51 -5.02 15.23 10.77
CA GLN A 51 -4.88 14.18 9.75
C GLN A 51 -3.92 14.59 8.64
N GLU A 52 -4.10 15.80 8.07
CA GLU A 52 -3.20 16.34 7.05
C GLU A 52 -1.75 16.43 7.55
N TYR A 53 -1.55 16.84 8.81
CA TYR A 53 -0.23 16.88 9.41
C TYR A 53 0.37 15.48 9.55
N GLN A 54 -0.40 14.52 10.04
CA GLN A 54 0.04 13.12 10.15
C GLN A 54 0.37 12.54 8.77
N GLU A 55 -0.39 12.84 7.74
CA GLU A 55 -0.10 12.42 6.36
C GLU A 55 1.20 13.03 5.84
N LYS A 56 1.43 14.33 6.07
CA LYS A 56 2.70 15.00 5.71
C LYS A 56 3.89 14.38 6.45
N VAL A 57 3.73 14.08 7.74
CA VAL A 57 4.77 13.41 8.54
C VAL A 57 5.02 11.99 8.01
N LYS A 58 3.97 11.21 7.73
CA LYS A 58 4.09 9.88 7.11
C LYS A 58 4.80 9.95 5.76
N ALA A 59 4.44 10.92 4.91
CA ALA A 59 5.04 11.11 3.60
C ALA A 59 6.53 11.49 3.70
N ARG A 60 6.91 12.31 4.69
CA ARG A 60 8.31 12.73 4.93
C ARG A 60 9.14 11.63 5.59
N ASN A 61 8.52 10.82 6.46
CA ASN A 61 9.19 9.77 7.23
C ASN A 61 9.15 8.40 6.55
N GLN A 62 8.69 8.30 5.29
CA GLN A 62 8.88 7.11 4.47
C GLN A 62 10.22 7.24 3.75
N PRO A 63 11.31 6.65 4.28
CA PRO A 63 12.63 6.80 3.68
C PRO A 63 12.68 6.23 2.27
N HIS A 64 11.86 5.23 1.94
CA HIS A 64 11.80 4.58 0.63
C HIS A 64 10.32 4.42 0.25
N LYS A 65 9.81 5.31 -0.61
CA LYS A 65 8.54 5.08 -1.30
C LYS A 65 8.83 4.14 -2.46
N ILE A 66 8.10 3.03 -2.51
CA ILE A 66 8.15 2.11 -3.65
C ILE A 66 7.70 2.90 -4.88
N ASP A 67 8.56 2.97 -5.89
CA ASP A 67 8.23 3.66 -7.14
C ASP A 67 7.13 2.87 -7.90
N GLU A 68 6.38 3.54 -8.78
CA GLU A 68 5.31 2.89 -9.56
C GLU A 68 5.84 1.68 -10.35
N ARG A 69 7.09 1.77 -10.81
CA ARG A 69 7.79 0.67 -11.50
C ARG A 69 8.07 -0.52 -10.60
N GLU A 70 8.50 -0.26 -9.36
CA GLU A 70 8.76 -1.32 -8.39
C GLU A 70 7.46 -1.97 -7.95
N HIS A 71 6.39 -1.18 -7.76
CA HIS A 71 5.05 -1.69 -7.48
C HIS A 71 4.56 -2.63 -8.59
N ALA A 72 4.64 -2.18 -9.85
CA ALA A 72 4.26 -3.00 -11.00
C ALA A 72 5.11 -4.28 -11.11
N TYR A 73 6.40 -4.20 -10.77
CA TYR A 73 7.28 -5.36 -10.73
C TYR A 73 6.83 -6.39 -9.68
N TYR A 74 6.54 -5.94 -8.45
CA TYR A 74 6.08 -6.82 -7.38
C TYR A 74 4.69 -7.41 -7.65
N GLU A 75 3.77 -6.64 -8.22
CA GLU A 75 2.48 -7.17 -8.68
C GLU A 75 2.65 -8.23 -9.76
N GLY A 76 3.52 -7.98 -10.74
CA GLY A 76 3.86 -8.96 -11.78
C GLY A 76 4.48 -10.23 -11.20
N LEU A 77 5.31 -10.12 -10.16
CA LEU A 77 5.86 -11.27 -9.45
C LEU A 77 4.77 -12.09 -8.76
N ARG A 78 3.87 -11.40 -8.04
CA ARG A 78 2.74 -12.03 -7.33
C ARG A 78 1.80 -12.75 -8.29
N PHE A 79 1.51 -12.14 -9.45
CA PHE A 79 0.67 -12.76 -10.47
C PHE A 79 1.32 -14.03 -11.03
N LYS A 80 2.62 -13.98 -11.34
CA LYS A 80 3.37 -15.16 -11.81
C LYS A 80 3.42 -16.29 -10.78
N GLU A 81 3.55 -15.97 -9.50
CA GLU A 81 3.50 -16.99 -8.44
C GLU A 81 2.11 -17.64 -8.34
N GLN A 82 1.04 -16.84 -8.42
CA GLN A 82 -0.33 -17.36 -8.44
C GLN A 82 -0.58 -18.24 -9.67
N GLU A 83 -0.10 -17.84 -10.83
CA GLU A 83 -0.21 -18.64 -12.06
C GLU A 83 0.52 -19.99 -11.89
N LYS A 84 1.76 -19.98 -11.39
CA LYS A 84 2.50 -21.22 -11.10
C LYS A 84 1.80 -22.11 -10.07
N GLU A 85 1.23 -21.52 -9.03
CA GLU A 85 0.50 -22.28 -8.02
C GLU A 85 -0.77 -22.92 -8.60
N SER A 86 -1.51 -22.19 -9.45
CA SER A 86 -2.71 -22.72 -10.11
C SER A 86 -2.39 -23.83 -11.12
N LEU A 87 -1.30 -23.69 -11.89
CA LEU A 87 -0.80 -24.76 -12.77
C LEU A 87 -0.44 -26.01 -11.97
N ARG A 88 0.32 -25.86 -10.88
CA ARG A 88 0.69 -26.98 -10.02
C ARG A 88 -0.53 -27.66 -9.40
N LYS A 89 -1.55 -26.90 -8.99
CA LYS A 89 -2.82 -27.47 -8.50
C LYS A 89 -3.49 -28.31 -9.57
N ARG A 90 -3.56 -27.82 -10.80
CA ARG A 90 -4.14 -28.55 -11.93
C ARG A 90 -3.39 -29.84 -12.26
N GLU A 91 -2.07 -29.81 -12.26
CA GLU A 91 -1.23 -31.00 -12.47
C GLU A 91 -1.46 -32.05 -11.38
N LEU A 92 -1.61 -31.62 -10.12
CA LEU A 92 -1.94 -32.51 -9.00
C LEU A 92 -3.34 -33.12 -9.15
N GLU A 93 -4.33 -32.32 -9.52
CA GLU A 93 -5.70 -32.80 -9.77
C GLU A 93 -5.74 -33.84 -10.90
N GLN A 94 -5.03 -33.58 -12.00
CA GLN A 94 -4.89 -34.53 -13.10
C GLN A 94 -4.20 -35.83 -12.65
N GLY A 95 -3.11 -35.73 -11.89
CA GLY A 95 -2.40 -36.91 -11.37
C GLY A 95 -3.26 -37.74 -10.41
N VAL A 96 -4.11 -37.10 -9.59
CA VAL A 96 -5.09 -37.80 -8.74
C VAL A 96 -6.14 -38.50 -9.59
N GLU A 97 -6.68 -37.83 -10.61
CA GLU A 97 -7.68 -38.41 -11.50
C GLU A 97 -7.13 -39.63 -12.28
N GLU A 98 -5.90 -39.53 -12.79
CA GLU A 98 -5.21 -40.64 -13.45
C GLU A 98 -4.92 -41.80 -12.49
N PHE A 99 -4.52 -41.49 -11.25
CA PHE A 99 -4.32 -42.51 -10.22
C PHE A 99 -5.64 -43.23 -9.86
N GLU A 100 -6.74 -42.50 -9.76
CA GLU A 100 -8.05 -43.10 -9.50
C GLU A 100 -8.51 -43.98 -10.67
N LYS A 101 -8.30 -43.55 -11.92
CA LYS A 101 -8.58 -44.34 -13.13
C LYS A 101 -7.76 -45.63 -13.15
N THR A 102 -6.45 -45.53 -12.97
CA THR A 102 -5.57 -46.72 -12.97
C THR A 102 -5.90 -47.68 -11.83
N LYS A 103 -6.23 -47.17 -10.63
CA LYS A 103 -6.70 -48.00 -9.51
C LYS A 103 -8.03 -48.69 -9.80
N ALA A 104 -8.93 -48.05 -10.54
CA ALA A 104 -10.22 -48.63 -10.93
C ALA A 104 -10.08 -49.67 -12.06
N GLU A 105 -9.11 -49.47 -12.95
CA GLU A 105 -8.83 -50.36 -14.09
C GLU A 105 -7.97 -51.58 -13.73
N THR A 106 -7.12 -51.47 -12.70
CA THR A 106 -6.44 -52.65 -12.14
C THR A 106 -7.40 -53.38 -11.20
N PRO A 107 -7.90 -54.59 -11.53
CA PRO A 107 -8.47 -55.44 -10.51
C PRO A 107 -7.37 -55.68 -9.47
N VAL A 108 -7.68 -55.43 -8.21
CA VAL A 108 -6.79 -55.81 -7.10
C VAL A 108 -6.72 -57.33 -7.10
N GLU A 109 -5.81 -57.88 -7.90
CA GLU A 109 -5.33 -59.23 -7.72
C GLU A 109 -4.65 -59.22 -6.36
N LYS A 110 -5.39 -59.73 -5.37
CA LYS A 110 -4.88 -60.02 -4.03
C LYS A 110 -3.92 -61.20 -4.15
N GLU A 111 -2.79 -61.00 -4.83
CA GLU A 111 -1.66 -61.87 -4.66
C GLU A 111 -1.09 -61.56 -3.28
N SER A 112 -1.37 -62.44 -2.34
CA SER A 112 -0.71 -62.51 -1.05
C SER A 112 0.80 -62.63 -1.30
N ILE A 113 1.51 -61.51 -1.25
CA ILE A 113 2.96 -61.48 -1.27
C ILE A 113 3.43 -62.16 0.01
N ASP A 114 3.92 -63.40 -0.11
CA ASP A 114 4.62 -64.08 0.95
C ASP A 114 5.91 -63.28 1.24
N ILE A 115 6.01 -62.71 2.44
CA ILE A 115 7.06 -61.76 2.85
C ILE A 115 8.36 -62.50 3.22
N THR A 116 8.70 -63.55 2.48
CA THR A 116 9.87 -64.39 2.75
C THR A 116 10.79 -64.42 1.55
N GLU A 117 11.31 -63.26 1.14
CA GLU A 117 12.64 -63.08 0.50
C GLU A 117 12.76 -61.68 -0.12
N LEU A 118 12.74 -60.65 0.70
CA LEU A 118 13.32 -59.35 0.31
C LEU A 118 14.56 -59.12 1.15
N ALA A 119 15.62 -59.86 0.81
CA ALA A 119 16.97 -59.62 1.31
C ALA A 119 17.48 -58.27 0.79
N LEU A 120 17.18 -57.20 1.53
CA LEU A 120 17.76 -55.88 1.30
C LEU A 120 19.29 -55.97 1.54
N PRO A 121 20.14 -55.57 0.59
CA PRO A 121 21.58 -55.54 0.82
C PRO A 121 21.87 -54.49 1.90
N SER A 122 22.39 -54.96 3.05
CA SER A 122 22.85 -54.13 4.16
C SER A 122 23.99 -53.23 3.69
N THR A 123 23.67 -51.99 3.32
CA THR A 123 24.68 -50.98 3.07
C THR A 123 25.19 -50.48 4.41
N LYS A 124 26.36 -50.98 4.83
CA LYS A 124 27.10 -50.42 5.97
C LYS A 124 27.48 -48.98 5.65
N ILE A 125 26.67 -48.03 6.12
CA ILE A 125 26.96 -46.59 6.05
C ILE A 125 28.17 -46.31 6.94
N THR A 126 29.35 -46.23 6.33
CA THR A 126 30.54 -45.69 6.99
C THR A 126 30.38 -44.17 7.08
N ARG A 127 29.94 -43.69 8.25
CA ARG A 127 29.86 -42.25 8.55
C ARG A 127 31.28 -41.67 8.59
N LYS A 128 31.74 -41.07 7.50
CA LYS A 128 32.94 -40.22 7.52
C LYS A 128 32.64 -38.98 8.37
N LYS A 129 33.35 -38.82 9.49
CA LYS A 129 33.29 -37.60 10.31
C LYS A 129 33.91 -36.45 9.51
N LEU A 130 33.08 -35.55 9.00
CA LEU A 130 33.50 -34.26 8.45
C LEU A 130 33.91 -33.36 9.63
N THR A 131 35.20 -33.25 9.89
CA THR A 131 35.76 -32.20 10.75
C THR A 131 35.67 -30.88 10.01
N LYS A 132 34.58 -30.14 10.24
CA LYS A 132 34.46 -28.74 9.80
C LYS A 132 35.52 -27.92 10.55
N LYS A 133 36.51 -27.39 9.84
CA LYS A 133 37.38 -26.34 10.38
C LYS A 133 36.55 -25.06 10.54
N PRO A 134 36.66 -24.32 11.64
CA PRO A 134 35.99 -23.03 11.77
C PRO A 134 36.59 -22.04 10.77
N ILE A 135 35.74 -21.44 9.94
CA ILE A 135 36.11 -20.33 9.07
C ILE A 135 36.27 -19.12 9.99
N MET A 136 37.52 -18.76 10.31
CA MET A 136 37.80 -17.48 10.95
C MET A 136 37.56 -16.37 9.94
N ALA A 137 36.42 -15.69 10.06
CA ALA A 137 36.17 -14.43 9.37
C ALA A 137 37.15 -13.39 9.93
N LYS A 138 38.18 -13.03 9.15
CA LYS A 138 38.95 -11.82 9.42
C LYS A 138 38.02 -10.62 9.18
N GLN A 139 37.66 -9.91 10.25
CA GLN A 139 37.18 -8.54 10.13
C GLN A 139 38.26 -7.74 9.41
N ARG A 140 37.93 -7.23 8.22
CA ARG A 140 38.71 -6.20 7.56
C ARG A 140 38.06 -4.89 7.95
N ASP A 141 38.68 -4.20 8.90
CA ASP A 141 38.41 -2.79 9.17
C ASP A 141 38.85 -1.98 7.94
N ASN A 142 37.96 -1.82 6.98
CA ASN A 142 38.15 -0.86 5.89
C ASN A 142 37.65 0.51 6.36
N SER A 143 38.48 1.16 7.16
CA SER A 143 38.46 2.62 7.28
C SER A 143 39.25 3.19 6.11
N SER A 144 38.55 3.67 5.09
CA SER A 144 39.14 4.54 4.08
C SER A 144 38.10 5.55 3.62
N SER A 145 38.04 6.66 4.35
CA SER A 145 37.51 7.93 3.88
C SER A 145 38.42 8.50 2.79
N PRO A 146 37.91 9.00 1.65
CA PRO A 146 38.70 9.87 0.79
C PRO A 146 38.56 11.31 1.32
N THR A 147 39.62 11.79 1.97
CA THR A 147 39.88 13.22 2.12
C THR A 147 40.50 13.70 0.81
N ASN A 148 39.77 14.52 0.06
CA ASN A 148 40.36 15.33 -1.02
C ASN A 148 40.07 16.79 -0.72
N SER A 149 41.10 17.48 -0.24
CA SER A 149 41.19 18.92 -0.09
C SER A 149 41.73 19.55 -1.39
N GLU A 150 40.86 20.31 -2.08
CA GLU A 150 41.02 21.68 -2.63
C GLU A 150 42.22 22.10 -3.51
N PRO A 151 42.02 23.01 -4.52
CA PRO A 151 41.91 24.44 -4.21
C PRO A 151 40.89 25.28 -5.02
N SER A 152 40.27 26.22 -4.29
CA SER A 152 39.84 27.59 -4.62
C SER A 152 39.61 28.03 -6.08
N LYS A 153 38.37 28.49 -6.34
CA LYS A 153 38.15 29.71 -7.11
C LYS A 153 36.86 30.42 -6.70
N ASP A 154 37.03 31.69 -6.35
CA ASP A 154 36.01 32.66 -5.96
C ASP A 154 34.81 32.71 -6.90
N THR A 155 33.61 32.69 -6.32
CA THR A 155 32.57 33.69 -6.65
C THR A 155 31.65 33.85 -5.44
N GLN A 156 31.72 35.03 -4.84
CA GLN A 156 30.80 35.50 -3.82
C GLN A 156 29.40 35.66 -4.42
N LYS A 157 28.38 35.07 -3.80
CA LYS A 157 27.02 35.62 -3.80
C LYS A 157 26.41 35.51 -2.41
N GLU A 158 26.08 36.67 -1.90
CA GLU A 158 25.65 36.98 -0.56
C GLU A 158 24.35 36.27 -0.18
N LYS A 159 24.27 35.81 1.08
CA LYS A 159 23.00 35.48 1.73
C LYS A 159 22.47 36.77 2.37
N PRO A 160 21.19 37.13 2.22
CA PRO A 160 20.56 38.01 3.20
C PRO A 160 20.29 37.20 4.47
N VAL A 161 21.09 37.48 5.50
CA VAL A 161 20.71 37.27 6.90
C VAL A 161 19.72 38.36 7.25
N THR A 162 18.48 37.99 7.56
CA THR A 162 17.58 38.89 8.31
C THR A 162 17.11 38.17 9.55
N ASN A 163 17.67 38.62 10.68
CA ASN A 163 17.20 38.42 12.03
C ASN A 163 15.74 38.84 12.17
N ALA A 164 14.90 38.02 12.80
CA ALA A 164 13.77 38.48 13.60
C ALA A 164 13.33 37.36 14.55
N LEU A 165 14.13 37.17 15.61
CA LEU A 165 13.67 36.54 16.84
C LEU A 165 12.68 37.53 17.47
N ILE A 166 11.37 37.36 17.26
CA ILE A 166 10.35 38.14 17.94
C ILE A 166 10.23 37.59 19.36
N SER A 167 10.97 38.23 20.26
CA SER A 167 10.81 38.15 21.71
C SER A 167 9.97 39.34 22.16
N GLY A 168 8.92 39.05 22.95
CA GLY A 168 7.93 40.01 23.45
C GLY A 168 6.54 39.45 23.17
N TYR A 169 5.72 39.07 24.16
CA TYR A 169 5.43 39.78 25.40
C TYR A 169 5.30 38.82 26.59
N SER A 170 6.01 39.17 27.66
CA SER A 170 5.69 38.77 29.03
C SER A 170 4.46 39.56 29.47
N SER A 171 3.39 38.90 29.91
CA SER A 171 2.29 39.54 30.64
C SER A 171 2.24 38.92 32.03
N GLU A 172 3.18 39.34 32.85
CA GLU A 172 3.08 39.29 34.29
C GLU A 172 2.23 40.51 34.68
N SER A 173 1.10 40.28 35.33
CA SER A 173 0.31 41.35 35.93
C SER A 173 -0.25 40.80 37.22
N ASP A 174 0.34 41.31 38.27
CA ASP A 174 0.19 41.00 39.67
C ASP A 174 -1.26 41.07 40.15
N SER A 175 -1.51 40.16 41.09
CA SER A 175 -2.53 40.20 42.12
C SER A 175 -2.36 41.40 43.05
N GLU A 176 -3.42 42.18 43.23
CA GLU A 176 -3.81 42.86 44.49
C GLU A 176 -5.33 43.01 44.55
#